data_AF-A0AAW8E8H0-F1
#
_entry.id   AF-A0AAW8E8H0-F1
#
_cell.length_a   1.000
_cell.length_b   1.000
_cell.length_c   1.000
_cell.angle_alpha   90.00
_cell.angle_beta   90.00
_cell.angle_gamma   90.00
#
_symmetry.space_group_name_H-M   'P 1'
#
loop_
_entity.id
_entity.type
_entity.pdbx_description
1 polymer ?
#
loop_
_entity_poly.entity_id
_entity_poly.type
_entity_poly.pdbx_seq_one_letter_code
_entity_poly.pdbx_strand_id
1 'polypeptide(L)'
;MDTLDLIIVLGVVGSVASVIGLLISAPNHKSRLVHMAYGIFISVLAVGIVTYQHRVSDAERRIVEMQRIEREAAKLLSGFDFTTSGSMAGFMLAAMSFLEKHKDRLPDSYSRAVALCENSECLKTKNAESHKSMEHFRNMQDASTALKYLVQGIAQSGV
;
A
#
# COMPACT_ATOMS: atom_id res chain seq x y z
N MET A 1 5.68 8.95 14.95
CA MET A 1 5.61 10.35 15.38
C MET A 1 6.86 10.98 14.85
N ASP A 2 6.71 11.65 13.71
CA ASP A 2 7.87 12.18 13.00
C ASP A 2 8.41 13.39 13.77
N THR A 3 9.67 13.75 13.52
CA THR A 3 10.30 14.92 14.17
C THR A 3 9.50 16.20 13.93
N LEU A 4 8.84 16.29 12.77
CA LEU A 4 7.94 17.39 12.42
C LEU A 4 6.69 17.41 13.31
N ASP A 5 6.07 16.26 13.57
CA ASP A 5 4.89 16.16 14.44
C ASP A 5 5.22 16.54 15.87
N LEU A 6 6.39 16.12 16.36
CA LEU A 6 6.87 16.49 17.68
C LEU A 6 7.05 18.01 17.79
N ILE A 7 7.60 18.66 16.75
CA ILE A 7 7.79 20.11 16.71
C ILE A 7 6.44 20.84 16.68
N ILE A 8 5.47 20.36 15.89
CA ILE A 8 4.12 20.93 15.83
C ILE A 8 3.41 20.79 17.17
N VAL A 9 3.46 19.62 17.78
CA VAL A 9 2.86 19.36 19.11
C VAL A 9 3.53 20.22 20.18
N LEU A 10 4.87 20.30 20.21
CA LEU A 10 5.60 21.16 21.14
C LEU A 10 5.29 22.64 20.95
N GLY A 11 5.14 23.10 19.71
CA GLY A 11 4.77 24.47 19.38
C GLY A 11 3.36 24.82 19.87
N VAL A 12 2.38 23.95 19.62
CA VAL A 12 1.00 24.14 20.09
C VAL A 12 0.92 24.09 21.61
N VAL A 13 1.56 23.11 22.24
CA VAL A 13 1.59 22.98 23.70
C VAL A 13 2.31 24.17 24.34
N GLY A 14 3.42 24.63 23.77
CA GLY A 14 4.17 25.79 24.24
C GLY A 14 3.39 27.10 24.13
N SER A 15 2.64 27.28 23.03
CA SER A 15 1.74 28.43 22.85
C SER A 15 0.63 28.44 23.90
N VAL A 16 -0.04 27.31 24.11
CA VAL A 16 -1.09 27.17 25.12
C VAL A 16 -0.55 27.37 26.53
N ALA A 17 0.62 26.79 26.85
CA ALA A 17 1.28 26.97 28.15
C ALA A 17 1.65 28.44 28.42
N SER A 18 2.09 29.18 27.40
CA SER A 18 2.40 30.61 27.49
C SER A 18 1.16 31.45 27.81
N VAL A 19 0.02 31.18 27.14
CA VAL A 19 -1.26 31.84 27.39
C VAL A 19 -1.78 31.55 28.81
N ILE A 20 -1.67 30.29 29.26
CA ILE A 20 -2.04 29.91 30.63
C ILE A 20 -1.12 30.57 31.67
N GLY A 21 0.18 30.66 31.39
CA GLY A 21 1.16 31.31 32.26
C GLY A 21 0.84 32.78 32.53
N LEU A 22 0.38 33.50 31.49
CA LEU A 22 -0.09 34.89 31.62
C LEU A 22 -1.38 35.01 32.46
N LEU A 23 -2.29 34.04 32.35
CA LEU A 23 -3.59 34.05 33.04
C LEU A 23 -3.52 33.59 34.51
N ILE A 24 -2.49 32.84 34.89
CA ILE A 24 -2.22 32.43 36.28
C ILE A 24 -1.89 33.62 37.19
N SER A 25 -1.45 34.76 36.63
CA SER A 25 -1.16 35.97 37.40
C SER A 25 -2.42 36.70 37.92
N ALA A 26 -3.63 36.23 37.59
CA ALA A 26 -4.88 36.80 38.07
C ALA A 26 -5.19 36.33 39.52
N PRO A 27 -5.59 37.24 40.45
CA PRO A 27 -5.70 36.94 41.88
C PRO A 27 -6.88 36.03 42.28
N ASN A 28 -7.83 35.76 41.37
CA ASN A 28 -9.05 35.00 41.69
C ASN A 28 -8.90 33.50 41.38
N HIS A 29 -8.95 32.66 42.42
CA HIS A 29 -8.87 31.19 42.32
C HIS A 29 -9.90 30.55 41.36
N LYS A 30 -11.11 31.11 41.27
CA LYS A 30 -12.14 30.64 40.32
C LYS A 30 -11.74 30.84 38.86
N SER A 31 -11.12 31.98 38.55
CA SER A 31 -10.63 32.29 37.19
C SER A 31 -9.52 31.33 36.78
N ARG A 32 -8.59 31.06 37.71
CA ARG A 32 -7.47 30.14 37.49
C ARG A 32 -7.92 28.72 37.13
N LEU A 33 -8.97 28.22 37.77
CA LEU A 33 -9.52 26.88 37.48
C LEU A 33 -10.18 26.83 36.09
N VAL A 34 -10.92 27.86 35.70
CA VAL A 34 -11.55 27.96 34.37
C VAL A 34 -10.49 28.00 33.26
N HIS A 35 -9.41 28.77 33.44
CA HIS A 35 -8.34 28.84 32.45
C HIS A 35 -7.54 27.52 32.35
N MET A 36 -7.35 26.81 33.47
CA MET A 36 -6.74 25.49 33.45
C MET A 36 -7.59 24.48 32.67
N ALA A 37 -8.91 24.46 32.92
CA ALA A 37 -9.84 23.59 32.20
C ALA A 37 -9.88 23.91 30.70
N TYR A 38 -9.91 25.19 30.34
CA TYR A 38 -9.86 25.65 28.95
C TYR A 38 -8.55 25.26 28.25
N GLY A 39 -7.42 25.42 28.94
CA GLY A 39 -6.11 25.01 28.47
C GLY A 39 -6.06 23.52 28.14
N ILE A 40 -6.51 22.67 29.08
CA ILE A 40 -6.59 21.22 28.89
C ILE A 40 -7.50 20.89 27.70
N PHE A 41 -8.67 21.53 27.61
CA PHE A 41 -9.60 21.30 26.51
C PHE A 41 -8.98 21.61 25.14
N ILE A 42 -8.32 22.75 24.99
CA ILE A 42 -7.63 23.11 23.74
C ILE A 42 -6.50 22.12 23.44
N SER A 43 -5.70 21.74 24.44
CA SER A 43 -4.61 20.79 24.24
C SER A 43 -5.12 19.44 23.75
N VAL A 44 -6.20 18.91 24.35
CA VAL A 44 -6.83 17.67 23.91
C VAL A 44 -7.36 17.80 22.48
N LEU A 45 -8.03 18.92 22.17
CA LEU A 45 -8.60 19.17 20.86
C LEU A 45 -7.51 19.27 19.77
N ALA A 46 -6.40 19.95 20.07
CA ALA A 46 -5.28 20.06 19.16
C ALA A 46 -4.58 18.71 18.92
N VAL A 47 -4.33 17.93 19.97
CA VAL A 47 -3.76 16.57 19.83
C VAL A 47 -4.71 15.68 19.03
N GLY A 48 -6.02 15.78 19.26
CA GLY A 48 -7.04 15.06 18.51
C GLY A 48 -7.01 15.39 17.01
N ILE A 49 -6.90 16.68 16.65
CA ILE A 49 -6.81 17.11 15.24
C ILE A 49 -5.54 16.58 14.58
N VAL A 50 -4.37 16.73 15.23
CA VAL A 50 -3.08 16.29 14.66
C VAL A 50 -3.08 14.77 14.44
N THR A 51 -3.53 14.00 15.43
CA THR A 51 -3.60 12.54 15.32
C THR A 51 -4.59 12.08 14.25
N TYR A 52 -5.72 12.77 14.10
CA TYR A 52 -6.68 12.50 13.03
C TYR A 52 -6.09 12.80 11.65
N GLN A 53 -5.46 13.96 11.46
CA GLN A 53 -4.84 14.33 10.19
C GLN A 53 -3.73 13.35 9.77
N HIS A 54 -2.93 12.88 10.71
CA HIS A 54 -1.90 11.87 10.42
C HIS A 54 -2.51 10.54 9.97
N ARG A 55 -3.62 10.09 10.57
CA ARG A 55 -4.29 8.86 10.14
C ARG A 55 -4.88 9.00 8.74
N VAL A 56 -5.46 10.16 8.44
CA VAL A 56 -6.02 10.45 7.12
C VAL A 56 -4.92 10.52 6.07
N SER A 57 -3.81 11.21 6.33
CA SER A 57 -2.70 11.32 5.38
C SER A 57 -2.02 9.97 5.10
N ASP A 58 -1.89 9.11 6.11
CA ASP A 58 -1.40 7.74 5.94
C ASP A 58 -2.35 6.90 5.07
N ALA A 59 -3.66 7.03 5.29
CA ALA A 59 -4.66 6.34 4.50
C ALA A 59 -4.64 6.81 3.03
N GLU A 60 -4.57 8.12 2.80
CA GLU A 60 -4.43 8.70 1.46
C GLU A 60 -3.17 8.21 0.75
N ARG A 61 -2.02 8.19 1.44
CA ARG A 61 -0.77 7.65 0.88
C ARG A 61 -0.92 6.21 0.44
N ARG A 62 -1.56 5.36 1.25
CA ARG A 62 -1.82 3.96 0.90
C ARG A 62 -2.72 3.84 -0.33
N ILE A 63 -3.77 4.66 -0.43
CA ILE A 63 -4.66 4.68 -1.59
C ILE A 63 -3.90 5.08 -2.86
N VAL A 64 -3.11 6.16 -2.79
CA VAL A 64 -2.30 6.63 -3.92
C VAL A 64 -1.28 5.59 -4.37
N GLU A 65 -0.64 4.91 -3.42
CA GLU A 65 0.28 3.82 -3.71
C GLU A 65 -0.42 2.65 -4.39
N MET A 66 -1.60 2.23 -3.90
CA MET A 66 -2.39 1.18 -4.54
C MET A 66 -2.80 1.58 -5.95
N GLN A 67 -3.34 2.78 -6.16
CA GLN A 67 -3.68 3.29 -7.50
C GLN A 67 -2.49 3.28 -8.45
N ARG A 68 -1.28 3.55 -7.95
CA ARG A 68 -0.06 3.43 -8.76
C ARG A 68 0.21 1.99 -9.16
N ILE A 69 0.08 1.04 -8.24
CA ILE A 69 0.23 -0.40 -8.50
C ILE A 69 -0.79 -0.86 -9.53
N GLU A 70 -2.05 -0.44 -9.43
CA GLU A 70 -3.11 -0.75 -10.39
C GLU A 70 -2.78 -0.24 -11.79
N ARG A 71 -2.28 0.99 -11.90
CA ARG A 71 -1.83 1.56 -13.19
C ARG A 71 -0.61 0.82 -13.75
N GLU A 72 0.34 0.43 -12.91
CA GLU A 72 1.49 -0.39 -13.33
C GLU A 72 1.02 -1.76 -13.85
N ALA A 73 0.05 -2.40 -13.19
CA ALA A 73 -0.58 -3.65 -13.64
C ALA A 73 -1.34 -3.48 -14.97
N ALA A 74 -2.11 -2.41 -15.12
CA ALA A 74 -2.83 -2.11 -16.36
C ALA A 74 -1.87 -1.91 -17.56
N LYS A 75 -0.75 -1.20 -17.33
CA LYS A 75 0.30 -1.04 -18.34
C LYS A 75 0.93 -2.38 -18.72
N LEU A 76 1.20 -3.23 -17.73
CA LEU A 76 1.73 -4.57 -17.97
C LEU A 76 0.79 -5.35 -18.90
N LEU A 77 -0.53 -5.31 -18.68
CA LEU A 77 -1.49 -6.03 -19.53
C LEU A 77 -1.58 -5.48 -20.95
N SER A 78 -1.46 -4.16 -21.14
CA SER A 78 -1.59 -3.53 -22.46
C SER A 78 -0.45 -3.83 -23.43
N GLY A 79 0.71 -4.26 -22.93
CA GLY A 79 1.93 -4.42 -23.72
C GLY A 79 2.19 -5.83 -24.25
N PHE A 80 1.41 -6.84 -23.85
CA PHE A 80 1.71 -8.24 -24.17
C PHE A 80 0.72 -8.84 -25.17
N ASP A 81 1.27 -9.47 -26.20
CA ASP A 81 0.57 -10.41 -27.04
C ASP A 81 0.62 -11.81 -26.40
N PHE A 82 -0.48 -12.56 -26.43
CA PHE A 82 -0.59 -13.92 -25.88
C PHE A 82 -0.65 -15.00 -26.97
N THR A 83 -0.32 -14.66 -28.23
CA THR A 83 -0.40 -15.59 -29.37
C THR A 83 0.76 -16.57 -29.45
N THR A 84 1.93 -16.27 -28.85
CA THR A 84 3.14 -17.09 -28.96
C THR A 84 3.59 -17.64 -27.62
N SER A 85 4.24 -18.82 -27.61
CA SER A 85 4.82 -19.39 -26.40
C SER A 85 5.89 -18.46 -25.77
N GLY A 86 6.68 -17.77 -26.60
CA GLY A 86 7.67 -16.81 -26.09
C GLY A 86 7.04 -15.61 -25.40
N SER A 87 5.92 -15.10 -25.93
CA SER A 87 5.23 -13.96 -25.35
C SER A 87 4.45 -14.35 -24.09
N MET A 88 3.88 -15.56 -24.01
CA MET A 88 3.31 -16.12 -22.77
C MET A 88 4.37 -16.24 -21.68
N ALA A 89 5.53 -16.85 -21.97
CA ALA A 89 6.62 -17.00 -21.01
C ALA A 89 7.16 -15.64 -20.55
N GLY A 90 7.34 -14.69 -21.48
CA GLY A 90 7.75 -13.32 -21.17
C GLY A 90 6.74 -12.60 -20.27
N PHE A 91 5.43 -12.75 -20.54
CA PHE A 91 4.38 -12.20 -19.69
C PHE A 91 4.41 -12.82 -18.30
N MET A 92 4.53 -14.15 -18.19
CA MET A 92 4.57 -14.84 -16.90
C MET A 92 5.75 -14.36 -16.04
N LEU A 93 6.94 -14.21 -16.65
CA LEU A 93 8.11 -13.66 -15.97
C LEU A 93 7.86 -12.22 -15.50
N ALA A 94 7.34 -11.36 -16.39
CA ALA A 94 7.07 -9.98 -16.06
C ALA A 94 5.98 -9.83 -14.97
N ALA A 95 4.95 -10.66 -14.99
CA ALA A 95 3.91 -10.72 -13.97
C ALA A 95 4.47 -11.17 -12.61
N MET A 96 5.32 -12.20 -12.59
CA MET A 96 5.99 -12.66 -11.38
C MET A 96 6.92 -11.58 -10.81
N SER A 97 7.75 -10.95 -11.63
CA SER A 97 8.62 -9.84 -11.18
C SER A 97 7.83 -8.63 -10.68
N PHE A 98 6.69 -8.32 -11.31
CA PHE A 98 5.78 -7.27 -10.83
C PHE A 98 5.23 -7.60 -9.44
N LEU A 99 4.76 -8.82 -9.23
CA LEU A 99 4.21 -9.26 -7.94
C LEU A 99 5.29 -9.34 -6.86
N GLU A 100 6.51 -9.74 -7.22
CA GLU A 100 7.65 -9.77 -6.30
C GLU A 100 8.04 -8.37 -5.84
N LYS A 101 8.12 -7.41 -6.79
CA LYS A 101 8.39 -5.99 -6.49
C LYS A 101 7.37 -5.40 -5.51
N HIS A 102 6.12 -5.85 -5.58
CA HIS A 102 5.00 -5.34 -4.76
C HIS A 102 4.54 -6.32 -3.68
N LYS A 103 5.40 -7.28 -3.29
CA LYS A 103 5.07 -8.36 -2.34
C LYS A 103 4.59 -7.84 -0.98
N ASP A 104 5.14 -6.72 -0.51
CA ASP A 104 4.73 -6.11 0.75
C ASP A 104 3.27 -5.63 0.74
N ARG A 105 2.75 -5.24 -0.43
CA ARG A 105 1.37 -4.78 -0.62
C ARG A 105 0.43 -5.88 -1.10
N LEU A 106 0.95 -6.85 -1.84
CA LEU A 106 0.19 -7.92 -2.48
C LEU A 106 0.71 -9.33 -2.09
N PRO A 107 0.87 -9.66 -0.79
CA PRO A 107 1.48 -10.93 -0.39
C PRO A 107 0.63 -12.15 -0.79
N ASP A 108 -0.68 -12.02 -0.73
CA ASP A 108 -1.63 -13.08 -1.11
C ASP A 108 -1.62 -13.31 -2.63
N SER A 109 -1.58 -12.24 -3.42
CA SER A 109 -1.50 -12.35 -4.87
C SER A 109 -0.17 -12.96 -5.30
N TYR A 110 0.92 -12.55 -4.67
CA TYR A 110 2.25 -13.14 -4.91
C TYR A 110 2.28 -14.63 -4.56
N SER A 111 1.82 -15.02 -3.38
CA SER A 111 1.82 -16.44 -2.97
C SER A 111 0.94 -17.31 -3.87
N ARG A 112 -0.24 -16.81 -4.29
CA ARG A 112 -1.10 -17.49 -5.27
C ARG A 112 -0.41 -17.62 -6.63
N ALA A 113 0.29 -16.58 -7.08
CA ALA A 113 1.03 -16.62 -8.34
C ALA A 113 2.19 -17.63 -8.30
N VAL A 114 2.91 -17.73 -7.17
CA VAL A 114 3.93 -18.76 -6.95
C VAL A 114 3.32 -20.16 -7.04
N ALA A 115 2.22 -20.42 -6.33
CA ALA A 115 1.54 -21.71 -6.38
C ALA A 115 1.03 -22.08 -7.79
N LEU A 116 0.49 -21.11 -8.54
CA LEU A 116 0.11 -21.30 -9.94
C LEU A 116 1.32 -21.65 -10.82
N CYS A 117 2.45 -20.99 -10.55
CA CYS A 117 3.70 -21.19 -11.26
C CYS A 117 4.28 -22.59 -11.06
N GLU A 118 4.27 -23.07 -9.81
CA GLU A 118 4.72 -24.41 -9.43
C GLU A 118 3.83 -25.51 -10.01
N ASN A 119 2.50 -25.37 -9.89
CA ASN A 119 1.54 -26.36 -10.38
C ASN A 119 1.51 -26.49 -11.91
N SER A 120 1.85 -25.42 -12.62
CA SER A 120 1.83 -25.39 -14.09
C SER A 120 3.22 -25.56 -14.70
N GLU A 121 4.23 -25.86 -13.87
CA GLU A 121 5.62 -26.11 -14.29
C GLU A 121 6.25 -24.97 -15.11
N CYS A 122 5.88 -23.73 -14.78
CA CYS A 122 6.23 -22.54 -15.56
C CYS A 122 7.74 -22.29 -15.72
N LEU A 123 8.55 -22.85 -14.83
CA LEU A 123 10.01 -22.72 -14.83
C LEU A 123 10.72 -23.96 -15.42
N LYS A 124 10.00 -25.02 -15.78
CA LYS A 124 10.63 -26.20 -16.40
C LYS A 124 10.99 -25.89 -17.85
N THR A 125 12.26 -26.10 -18.18
CA THR A 125 12.74 -25.98 -19.56
C THR A 125 12.31 -27.21 -20.37
N LYS A 126 12.06 -27.03 -21.69
CA LYS A 126 11.73 -28.11 -22.63
C LYS A 126 12.69 -29.31 -22.65
N ASN A 127 13.85 -29.19 -22.00
CA ASN A 127 14.90 -30.20 -21.98
C ASN A 127 14.80 -31.17 -20.79
N ALA A 128 13.92 -30.90 -19.82
CA ALA A 128 13.66 -31.79 -18.71
C ALA A 128 12.56 -32.78 -19.11
N GLU A 129 12.99 -33.94 -19.60
CA GLU A 129 12.17 -35.12 -19.92
C GLU A 129 11.30 -35.03 -21.17
N SER A 130 11.15 -36.17 -21.83
CA SER A 130 10.46 -36.41 -23.11
C SER A 130 8.93 -36.24 -22.98
N HIS A 131 8.47 -35.09 -22.50
CA HIS A 131 7.05 -34.77 -22.37
C HIS A 131 6.59 -33.93 -23.56
N LYS A 132 5.41 -34.31 -24.07
CA LYS A 132 4.82 -33.86 -25.34
C LYS A 132 4.81 -32.33 -25.39
N SER A 133 5.42 -31.76 -26.44
CA SER A 133 5.47 -30.29 -26.67
C SER A 133 4.12 -29.59 -26.55
N MET A 134 3.03 -30.33 -26.77
CA MET A 134 1.65 -29.85 -26.64
C MET A 134 1.16 -29.70 -25.20
N GLU A 135 1.60 -30.56 -24.29
CA GLU A 135 1.25 -30.47 -22.87
C GLU A 135 1.94 -29.26 -22.23
N HIS A 136 3.23 -29.06 -22.51
CA HIS A 136 3.97 -27.89 -22.06
C HIS A 136 3.38 -26.57 -22.58
N PHE A 137 2.94 -26.53 -23.84
CA PHE A 137 2.28 -25.35 -24.39
C PHE A 137 0.94 -25.07 -23.70
N ARG A 138 0.12 -26.10 -23.42
CA ARG A 138 -1.16 -25.95 -22.70
C ARG A 138 -0.94 -25.46 -21.28
N ASN A 139 0.01 -26.04 -20.54
CA ASN A 139 0.34 -25.61 -19.18
C ASN A 139 0.81 -24.14 -19.14
N MET A 140 1.62 -23.72 -20.12
CA MET A 140 2.06 -22.34 -20.26
C MET A 140 0.89 -21.40 -20.61
N GLN A 141 -0.03 -21.84 -21.47
CA GLN A 141 -1.24 -21.09 -21.80
C GLN A 141 -2.12 -20.90 -20.57
N ASP A 142 -2.36 -21.97 -19.80
CA ASP A 142 -3.20 -21.94 -18.60
C ASP A 142 -2.56 -21.05 -17.52
N ALA A 143 -1.25 -21.18 -17.28
CA ALA A 143 -0.53 -20.36 -16.31
C ALA A 143 -0.49 -18.88 -16.70
N SER A 144 -0.16 -18.58 -17.96
CA SER A 144 -0.14 -17.20 -18.46
C SER A 144 -1.53 -16.57 -18.42
N THR A 145 -2.58 -17.34 -18.71
CA THR A 145 -3.97 -16.90 -18.61
C THR A 145 -4.38 -16.65 -17.16
N ALA A 146 -4.04 -17.55 -16.23
CA ALA A 146 -4.32 -17.38 -14.81
C ALA A 146 -3.61 -16.13 -14.24
N LEU A 147 -2.32 -15.96 -14.55
CA LEU A 147 -1.56 -14.77 -14.17
C LEU A 147 -2.13 -13.50 -14.81
N LYS A 148 -2.60 -13.57 -16.06
CA LYS A 148 -3.26 -12.45 -16.73
C LYS A 148 -4.50 -12.02 -15.96
N TYR A 149 -5.37 -12.95 -15.58
CA TYR A 149 -6.56 -12.62 -14.82
C TYR A 149 -6.25 -12.13 -13.40
N LEU A 150 -5.20 -12.65 -12.77
CA LEU A 150 -4.72 -12.16 -11.48
C LEU A 150 -4.24 -10.70 -11.58
N VAL A 151 -3.38 -10.40 -12.56
CA VAL A 151 -2.90 -9.03 -12.82
C VAL A 151 -4.05 -8.12 -13.26
N GLN A 152 -5.02 -8.63 -14.02
CA GLN A 152 -6.22 -7.90 -14.40
C GLN A 152 -7.10 -7.58 -13.19
N GLY A 153 -7.25 -8.52 -12.27
CA GLY A 153 -7.93 -8.28 -11.00
C GLY A 153 -7.27 -7.17 -10.19
N ILE A 154 -5.93 -7.11 -10.18
CA ILE A 154 -5.19 -6.01 -9.56
C ILE A 154 -5.41 -4.70 -10.35
N ALA A 155 -5.35 -4.72 -11.68
CA ALA A 155 -5.57 -3.52 -12.50
C ALA A 155 -6.98 -2.93 -12.36
N GLN A 156 -7.96 -3.75 -11.94
CA GLN A 156 -9.37 -3.40 -11.81
C GLN A 156 -9.86 -3.42 -10.36
N SER A 157 -8.98 -3.63 -9.37
CA SER A 157 -9.36 -3.66 -7.95
C SER A 157 -9.79 -2.31 -7.40
N GLY A 158 -9.69 -1.26 -8.22
CA GLY A 158 -10.06 0.11 -7.90
C GLY A 158 -11.50 0.20 -7.42
N VAL A 159 -11.65 0.28 -6.10
CA VAL A 159 -12.68 1.05 -5.38
C VAL A 159 -12.44 2.53 -5.64
#